data_AF-A0A8C6DKK0-F1
#
_entry.id   AF-A0A8C6DKK0-F1
#
_cell.length_a   1.000
_cell.length_b   1.000
_cell.length_c   1.000
_cell.angle_alpha   90.00
_cell.angle_beta   90.00
_cell.angle_gamma   90.00
#
_symmetry.space_group_name_H-M   'P 1'
#
loop_
_entity.id
_entity.type
_entity.pdbx_description
1 polymer ?
#
loop_
_entity_poly.entity_id
_entity_poly.type
_entity_poly.pdbx_seq_one_letter_code
_entity_poly.pdbx_strand_id
1 'polypeptide(L)'
;MADTATTASAAAASAANASTDAPPFQLGKPRFQQTSFFGRFRHFLDIIDPRTLFVTERRLREAVQLLEDYKHGTLRPGVTNEQLWSAQKIKQAILHPDTNEKIFMPFRMSGYIPFGTPIVVGLLLPNQTLASTVFWQWLNQSHNACVNYANRNATKPSPASKFIQGYLGAVISAVSIAVGLNVLVQKANKFTPATRLLVQRFVPFPAVASANICNVVLMRYGELEEGIDVLDGDGNLVGSSKIAARHALLETALTRVVLPMPILVLPPIVMSMLERTALLQARPRLLLPVQSLVCLAAFGLALPLAISLFPQMSEIETSQLEPEIARATSSRTVVYNKGL
;
A
#
# COMPACT_ATOMS: atom_id res chain seq x y z
N MET A 1 -18.23 -6.45 38.26
CA MET A 1 -16.99 -5.70 37.96
C MET A 1 -16.88 -5.34 36.46
N ALA A 2 -18.00 -5.05 35.78
CA ALA A 2 -18.02 -4.76 34.34
C ALA A 2 -18.30 -3.28 34.00
N ASP A 3 -18.55 -2.42 35.00
CA ASP A 3 -18.94 -1.01 34.76
C ASP A 3 -17.79 0.01 34.86
N THR A 4 -16.60 -0.40 35.33
CA THR A 4 -15.47 0.51 35.55
C THR A 4 -14.65 0.79 34.28
N ALA A 5 -14.70 -0.10 33.27
CA ALA A 5 -13.93 0.07 32.04
C ALA A 5 -14.60 1.05 31.05
N THR A 6 -15.94 1.04 30.98
CA THR A 6 -16.72 1.91 30.07
C THR A 6 -16.77 3.35 30.58
N THR A 7 -16.81 3.53 31.90
CA THR A 7 -16.81 4.84 32.56
C THR A 7 -15.44 5.51 32.53
N ALA A 8 -14.34 4.76 32.64
CA ALA A 8 -12.98 5.29 32.51
C ALA A 8 -12.68 5.85 31.11
N SER A 9 -13.19 5.19 30.05
CA SER A 9 -13.05 5.64 28.66
C SER A 9 -13.78 6.97 28.38
N ALA A 10 -14.98 7.15 28.95
CA ALA A 10 -15.75 8.38 28.83
C ALA A 10 -15.14 9.54 29.65
N ALA A 11 -14.55 9.26 30.82
CA ALA A 11 -13.88 10.26 31.65
C ALA A 11 -12.55 10.75 31.03
N ALA A 12 -11.77 9.86 30.41
CA ALA A 12 -10.53 10.22 29.71
C ALA A 12 -10.78 11.10 28.47
N ALA A 13 -11.91 10.91 27.79
CA ALA A 13 -12.33 11.73 26.65
C ALA A 13 -12.68 13.19 27.05
N SER A 14 -13.04 13.43 28.32
CA SER A 14 -13.43 14.75 28.85
C SER A 14 -12.23 15.60 29.31
N ALA A 15 -11.07 14.99 29.55
CA ALA A 15 -9.89 15.68 30.09
C ALA A 15 -9.01 16.40 29.04
N ALA A 16 -9.28 16.20 27.73
CA ALA A 16 -8.54 16.86 26.67
C ALA A 16 -9.20 18.19 26.27
N ASN A 17 -8.65 19.31 26.75
CA ASN A 17 -9.14 20.65 26.44
C ASN A 17 -9.25 20.88 24.91
N ALA A 18 -10.40 21.41 24.51
CA ALA A 18 -10.75 21.75 23.13
C ALA A 18 -9.82 22.84 22.58
N SER A 19 -8.80 22.42 21.82
CA SER A 19 -8.12 23.25 20.84
C SER A 19 -8.69 22.93 19.46
N THR A 20 -8.99 23.97 18.70
CA THR A 20 -10.06 24.06 17.70
C THR A 20 -9.87 23.37 16.34
N ASP A 21 -9.00 22.38 16.19
CA ASP A 21 -8.80 21.72 14.86
C ASP A 21 -8.70 20.18 14.87
N ALA A 22 -8.63 19.53 16.04
CA ALA A 22 -8.50 18.07 16.11
C ALA A 22 -9.78 17.41 16.66
N PRO A 23 -10.30 16.35 16.01
CA PRO A 23 -11.46 15.63 16.52
C PRO A 23 -11.14 14.98 17.87
N PRO A 24 -12.16 14.69 18.71
CA PRO A 24 -11.98 13.95 19.96
C PRO A 24 -11.17 12.67 19.75
N PHE A 25 -10.14 12.46 20.57
CA PHE A 25 -9.24 11.33 20.42
C PHE A 25 -9.95 10.01 20.73
N GLN A 26 -9.70 9.00 19.88
CA GLN A 26 -10.18 7.65 20.10
C GLN A 26 -9.01 6.68 19.87
N LEU A 27 -8.58 6.03 20.95
CA LEU A 27 -7.44 5.11 20.92
C LEU A 27 -7.71 3.95 19.95
N GLY A 28 -6.74 3.70 19.06
CA GLY A 28 -6.78 2.61 18.08
C GLY A 28 -7.65 2.88 16.86
N LYS A 29 -8.39 4.00 16.80
CA LYS A 29 -9.23 4.35 15.65
C LYS A 29 -8.55 5.35 14.73
N PRO A 30 -8.91 5.39 13.43
CA PRO A 30 -8.41 6.42 12.51
C PRO A 30 -8.85 7.83 12.92
N ARG A 31 -7.93 8.80 12.78
CA ARG A 31 -8.22 10.24 13.01
C ARG A 31 -9.27 10.79 12.05
N PHE A 32 -9.26 10.31 10.80
CA PHE A 32 -10.12 10.79 9.73
C PHE A 32 -11.16 9.74 9.37
N GLN A 33 -12.35 10.20 8.95
CA GLN A 33 -13.46 9.34 8.54
C GLN A 33 -13.09 8.49 7.32
N GLN A 34 -13.14 7.16 7.44
CA GLN A 34 -12.76 6.24 6.36
C GLN A 34 -13.87 6.04 5.31
N THR A 35 -15.09 6.51 5.57
CA THR A 35 -16.23 6.42 4.64
C THR A 35 -16.06 7.35 3.44
N SER A 36 -15.51 8.55 3.66
CA SER A 36 -15.25 9.52 2.59
C SER A 36 -13.89 9.27 1.93
N PHE A 37 -13.80 9.52 0.61
CA PHE A 37 -12.54 9.50 -0.12
C PHE A 37 -11.49 10.44 0.51
N PHE A 38 -11.90 11.68 0.83
CA PHE A 38 -10.98 12.68 1.38
C PHE A 38 -10.42 12.29 2.75
N GLY A 39 -11.24 11.63 3.58
CA GLY A 39 -10.79 11.14 4.87
C GLY A 39 -9.81 9.96 4.76
N ARG A 40 -10.03 9.03 3.82
CA ARG A 40 -9.03 7.98 3.49
C ARG A 40 -7.73 8.59 2.97
N PHE A 41 -7.82 9.59 2.11
CA PHE A 41 -6.66 10.26 1.55
C PHE A 41 -5.80 10.93 2.64
N ARG A 42 -6.41 11.73 3.53
CA ARG A 42 -5.70 12.33 4.67
C ARG A 42 -5.10 11.26 5.59
N HIS A 43 -5.81 10.15 5.81
CA HIS A 43 -5.32 9.05 6.63
C HIS A 43 -4.06 8.40 6.04
N PHE A 44 -4.05 8.12 4.74
CA PHE A 44 -2.87 7.55 4.09
C PHE A 44 -1.71 8.53 4.00
N LEU A 45 -1.96 9.83 3.86
CA LEU A 45 -0.91 10.85 4.00
C LEU A 45 -0.24 10.83 5.38
N ASP A 46 -1.01 10.60 6.44
CA ASP A 46 -0.45 10.44 7.80
C ASP A 46 0.36 9.15 7.95
N ILE A 47 -0.10 8.04 7.35
CA ILE A 47 0.60 6.75 7.38
C ILE A 47 1.96 6.83 6.68
N ILE A 48 2.02 7.50 5.52
CA ILE A 48 3.23 7.58 4.70
C ILE A 48 4.13 8.78 5.04
N ASP A 49 3.85 9.49 6.14
CA ASP A 49 4.59 10.71 6.50
C ASP A 49 6.08 10.40 6.80
N PRO A 50 7.01 10.86 5.94
CA PRO A 50 8.43 10.55 6.08
C PRO A 50 9.05 11.20 7.31
N ARG A 51 8.41 12.20 7.93
CA ARG A 51 8.89 12.82 9.17
C ARG A 51 9.01 11.81 10.31
N THR A 52 8.16 10.79 10.32
CA THR A 52 8.20 9.71 11.32
C THR A 52 9.46 8.85 11.25
N LEU A 53 10.18 8.86 10.12
CA LEU A 53 11.46 8.15 9.97
C LEU A 53 12.56 8.74 10.85
N PHE A 54 12.48 10.04 11.15
CA PHE A 54 13.48 10.78 11.93
C PHE A 54 13.10 10.91 13.41
N VAL A 55 12.05 10.22 13.86
CA VAL A 55 11.64 10.21 15.27
C VAL A 55 12.68 9.46 16.11
N THR A 56 13.12 10.08 17.19
CA THR A 56 14.09 9.49 18.13
C THR A 56 13.44 8.46 19.05
N GLU A 57 14.24 7.53 19.59
CA GLU A 57 13.78 6.56 20.59
C GLU A 57 13.14 7.21 21.82
N ARG A 58 13.70 8.34 22.27
CA ARG A 58 13.12 9.11 23.38
C ARG A 58 11.69 9.55 23.04
N ARG A 59 11.50 10.13 21.85
CA ARG A 59 10.19 10.63 21.43
C ARG A 59 9.18 9.51 21.20
N LEU A 60 9.62 8.36 20.70
CA LEU A 60 8.80 7.16 20.59
C LEU A 60 8.33 6.68 21.97
N ARG A 61 9.23 6.58 22.95
CA ARG A 61 8.87 6.18 24.33
C ARG A 61 7.90 7.15 24.97
N GLU A 62 8.11 8.46 24.81
CA GLU A 62 7.17 9.49 25.27
C GLU A 62 5.78 9.33 24.64
N ALA A 63 5.71 9.06 23.34
CA ALA A 63 4.45 8.83 22.64
C ALA A 63 3.73 7.57 23.13
N VAL A 64 4.46 6.46 23.34
CA VAL A 64 3.88 5.23 23.89
C VAL A 64 3.37 5.46 25.30
N GLN A 65 4.18 6.09 26.17
CA GLN A 65 3.77 6.38 27.54
C GLN A 65 2.52 7.26 27.59
N LEU A 66 2.44 8.29 26.74
CA LEU A 66 1.27 9.17 26.69
C LEU A 66 -0.02 8.41 26.34
N LEU A 67 0.06 7.41 25.46
CA LEU A 67 -1.09 6.58 25.10
C LEU A 67 -1.47 5.58 26.20
N GLU A 68 -0.49 5.06 26.94
CA GLU A 68 -0.75 4.22 28.12
C GLU A 68 -1.37 5.04 29.26
N ASP A 69 -0.89 6.27 29.49
CA ASP A 69 -1.48 7.20 30.45
C ASP A 69 -2.94 7.55 30.07
N TYR A 70 -3.21 7.74 28.77
CA TYR A 70 -4.57 7.89 28.25
C TYR A 70 -5.45 6.67 28.59
N LYS A 71 -4.93 5.48 28.32
CA LYS A 71 -5.65 4.22 28.53
C LYS A 71 -5.96 3.96 30.01
N HIS A 72 -5.08 4.36 30.92
CA HIS A 72 -5.27 4.21 32.38
C HIS A 72 -5.98 5.41 33.03
N GLY A 73 -6.33 6.45 32.27
CA GLY A 73 -6.98 7.65 32.81
C GLY A 73 -6.06 8.51 33.69
N THR A 74 -4.74 8.34 33.58
CA THR A 74 -3.72 9.05 34.38
C THR A 74 -3.08 10.21 33.61
N LEU A 75 -3.80 10.79 32.66
CA LEU A 75 -3.30 11.90 31.84
C LEU A 75 -2.99 13.12 32.68
N ARG A 76 -1.87 13.77 32.35
CA ARG A 76 -1.52 15.05 32.93
C ARG A 76 -2.52 16.13 32.47
N PRO A 77 -2.90 17.06 33.36
CA PRO A 77 -3.71 18.20 32.95
C PRO A 77 -3.06 18.98 31.80
N GLY A 78 -3.85 19.38 30.81
CA GLY A 78 -3.39 20.18 29.67
C GLY A 78 -2.94 19.37 28.43
N VAL A 79 -3.02 18.03 28.46
CA VAL A 79 -2.83 17.22 27.24
C VAL A 79 -3.97 17.46 26.26
N THR A 80 -3.65 17.73 25.00
CA THR A 80 -4.65 17.99 23.95
C THR A 80 -4.93 16.75 23.10
N ASN A 81 -6.09 16.72 22.44
CA ASN A 81 -6.42 15.67 21.46
C ASN A 81 -5.38 15.59 20.33
N GLU A 82 -4.83 16.73 19.90
CA GLU A 82 -3.79 16.76 18.87
C GLU A 82 -2.51 16.02 19.32
N GLN A 83 -2.10 16.19 20.58
CA GLN A 83 -0.95 15.48 21.13
C GLN A 83 -1.17 13.98 21.18
N LEU A 84 -2.38 13.54 21.54
CA LEU A 84 -2.76 12.13 21.55
C LEU A 84 -2.79 11.53 20.12
N TRP A 85 -3.36 12.25 19.15
CA TRP A 85 -3.33 11.86 17.75
C TRP A 85 -1.90 11.78 17.19
N SER A 86 -1.05 12.74 17.55
CA SER A 86 0.37 12.74 17.16
C SER A 86 1.12 11.55 17.76
N ALA A 87 0.88 11.24 19.05
CA ALA A 87 1.46 10.09 19.71
C ALA A 87 1.01 8.77 19.07
N GLN A 88 -0.28 8.64 18.73
CA GLN A 88 -0.80 7.47 18.03
C GLN A 88 -0.16 7.31 16.64
N LYS A 89 -0.04 8.39 15.88
CA LYS A 89 0.64 8.39 14.57
C LYS A 89 2.09 7.90 14.70
N ILE A 90 2.83 8.40 15.70
CA ILE A 90 4.22 7.97 15.95
C ILE A 90 4.28 6.47 16.29
N LYS A 91 3.43 6.01 17.22
CA LYS A 91 3.38 4.59 17.62
C LYS A 91 3.08 3.70 16.40
N GLN A 92 2.03 4.03 15.65
CA GLN A 92 1.59 3.24 14.48
C GLN A 92 2.58 3.27 13.32
N ALA A 93 3.35 4.35 13.14
CA ALA A 93 4.32 4.43 12.06
C ALA A 93 5.60 3.63 12.33
N ILE A 94 5.92 3.35 13.60
CA ILE A 94 7.22 2.78 14.01
C ILE A 94 7.08 1.37 14.59
N LEU A 95 6.03 1.10 15.34
CA LEU A 95 5.78 -0.19 15.98
C LEU A 95 4.70 -0.96 15.24
N HIS A 96 4.91 -2.27 15.12
CA HIS A 96 3.91 -3.18 14.58
C HIS A 96 2.69 -3.21 15.53
N PRO A 97 1.45 -3.09 15.04
CA PRO A 97 0.26 -3.00 15.90
C PRO A 97 0.07 -4.24 16.78
N ASP A 98 0.36 -5.43 16.25
CA ASP A 98 0.13 -6.69 16.96
C ASP A 98 1.30 -7.10 17.88
N THR A 99 2.54 -7.03 17.40
CA THR A 99 3.72 -7.49 18.18
C THR A 99 4.34 -6.38 19.03
N ASN A 100 4.00 -5.11 18.79
CA ASN A 100 4.67 -3.92 19.33
C ASN A 100 6.18 -3.89 19.05
N GLU A 101 6.67 -4.71 18.12
CA GLU A 101 8.08 -4.68 17.71
C GLU A 101 8.35 -3.54 16.74
N LYS A 102 9.56 -3.01 16.81
CA LYS A 102 9.98 -1.90 15.95
C LYS A 102 10.19 -2.39 14.52
N ILE A 103 9.45 -1.80 13.59
CA ILE A 103 9.62 -2.08 12.16
C ILE A 103 10.89 -1.41 11.66
N PHE A 104 11.68 -2.15 10.88
CA PHE A 104 12.90 -1.63 10.25
C PHE A 104 12.57 -0.49 9.28
N MET A 105 13.33 0.61 9.34
CA MET A 105 12.97 1.90 8.76
C MET A 105 12.58 1.85 7.26
N PRO A 106 13.32 1.15 6.37
CA PRO A 106 12.96 1.04 4.95
C PRO A 106 11.66 0.28 4.68
N PHE A 107 11.18 -0.50 5.64
CA PHE A 107 10.00 -1.36 5.51
C PHE A 107 8.77 -0.79 6.22
N ARG A 108 8.89 0.36 6.89
CA ARG A 108 7.74 1.11 7.40
C ARG A 108 6.95 1.68 6.23
N MET A 109 5.64 1.85 6.41
CA MET A 109 4.83 2.54 5.40
C MET A 109 5.32 3.98 5.12
N SER A 110 5.84 4.68 6.13
CA SER A 110 6.50 5.98 5.96
C SER A 110 7.85 5.93 5.23
N GLY A 111 8.49 4.76 5.20
CA GLY A 111 9.73 4.50 4.46
C GLY A 111 9.49 4.06 3.03
N TYR A 112 8.28 3.61 2.70
CA TYR A 112 8.00 2.99 1.41
C TYR A 112 8.31 3.90 0.22
N ILE A 113 7.89 5.18 0.30
CA ILE A 113 8.16 6.16 -0.77
C ILE A 113 9.64 6.61 -0.76
N PRO A 114 10.24 7.07 0.35
CA PRO A 114 11.63 7.53 0.35
C PRO A 114 12.64 6.45 -0.07
N PHE A 115 12.47 5.21 0.38
CA PHE A 115 13.38 4.11 0.06
C PHE A 115 13.01 3.40 -1.26
N GLY A 116 11.73 3.45 -1.67
CA GLY A 116 11.29 2.91 -2.96
C GLY A 116 11.61 3.82 -4.14
N THR A 117 11.70 5.14 -3.94
CA THR A 117 12.00 6.10 -5.01
C THR A 117 13.32 5.79 -5.74
N PRO A 118 14.45 5.53 -5.05
CA PRO A 118 15.70 5.10 -5.72
C PRO A 118 15.53 3.86 -6.58
N ILE A 119 14.68 2.91 -6.16
CA ILE A 119 14.41 1.68 -6.92
C ILE A 119 13.63 2.02 -8.20
N VAL A 120 12.60 2.87 -8.10
CA VAL A 120 11.83 3.35 -9.25
C VAL A 120 12.72 4.11 -10.23
N VAL A 121 13.58 5.01 -9.74
CA VAL A 121 14.56 5.72 -10.57
C VAL A 121 15.48 4.71 -11.27
N GLY A 122 15.96 3.71 -10.53
CA GLY A 122 16.77 2.61 -11.03
C GLY A 122 16.08 1.87 -12.18
N LEU A 123 14.83 1.44 -11.98
CA LEU A 123 13.98 0.78 -13.00
C LEU A 123 13.81 1.63 -14.27
N LEU A 124 13.75 2.95 -14.13
CA LEU A 124 13.51 3.89 -15.22
C LEU A 124 14.80 4.47 -15.84
N LEU A 125 15.98 3.96 -15.46
CA LEU A 125 17.24 4.40 -16.06
C LEU A 125 17.25 4.13 -17.57
N PRO A 126 17.78 5.06 -18.39
CA PRO A 126 17.95 4.81 -19.81
C PRO A 126 19.04 3.77 -20.06
N ASN A 127 18.94 3.03 -21.17
CA ASN A 127 19.96 2.08 -21.65
C ASN A 127 20.38 1.03 -20.61
N GLN A 128 19.43 0.46 -19.86
CA GLN A 128 19.74 -0.60 -18.92
C GLN A 128 20.36 -1.82 -19.60
N THR A 129 21.42 -2.35 -18.98
CA THR A 129 21.93 -3.69 -19.30
C THR A 129 20.98 -4.75 -18.75
N LEU A 130 21.04 -5.97 -19.30
CA LEU A 130 20.25 -7.09 -18.77
C LEU A 130 20.49 -7.31 -17.28
N ALA A 131 21.76 -7.22 -16.83
CA ALA A 131 22.12 -7.35 -15.43
C ALA A 131 21.48 -6.24 -14.58
N SER A 132 21.50 -4.99 -15.05
CA SER A 132 20.84 -3.87 -14.36
C SER A 132 19.33 -4.07 -14.28
N THR A 133 18.69 -4.52 -15.37
CA THR A 133 17.25 -4.80 -15.39
C THR A 133 16.89 -5.90 -14.38
N VAL A 134 17.64 -7.00 -14.34
CA VAL A 134 17.43 -8.08 -13.36
C VAL A 134 17.58 -7.56 -11.94
N PHE A 135 18.66 -6.82 -11.66
CA PHE A 135 18.93 -6.25 -10.34
C PHE A 135 17.80 -5.36 -9.85
N TRP A 136 17.35 -4.40 -10.67
CA TRP A 136 16.32 -3.45 -10.27
C TRP A 136 14.95 -4.11 -10.11
N GLN A 137 14.61 -5.08 -10.95
CA GLN A 137 13.35 -5.83 -10.81
C GLN A 137 13.36 -6.71 -9.56
N TRP A 138 14.45 -7.43 -9.32
CA TRP A 138 14.63 -8.20 -8.09
C TRP A 138 14.52 -7.30 -6.86
N LEU A 139 15.27 -6.19 -6.82
CA LEU A 139 15.27 -5.26 -5.69
C LEU A 139 13.88 -4.67 -5.44
N ASN A 140 13.14 -4.33 -6.51
CA ASN A 140 11.75 -3.87 -6.39
C ASN A 140 10.84 -4.91 -5.77
N GLN A 141 10.87 -6.16 -6.24
CA GLN A 141 10.03 -7.21 -5.67
C GLN A 141 10.45 -7.56 -4.24
N SER A 142 11.75 -7.55 -3.92
CA SER A 142 12.25 -7.77 -2.57
C SER A 142 11.80 -6.67 -1.61
N HIS A 143 11.89 -5.39 -2.00
CA HIS A 143 11.44 -4.28 -1.16
C HIS A 143 9.93 -4.36 -0.89
N ASN A 144 9.13 -4.61 -1.93
CA ASN A 144 7.69 -4.81 -1.79
C ASN A 144 7.35 -6.01 -0.88
N ALA A 145 8.06 -7.13 -1.02
CA ALA A 145 7.87 -8.29 -0.16
C ALA A 145 8.22 -8.01 1.31
N CYS A 146 9.32 -7.29 1.57
CA CYS A 146 9.71 -6.90 2.92
C CYS A 146 8.73 -5.91 3.57
N VAL A 147 8.26 -4.91 2.82
CA VAL A 147 7.23 -3.97 3.29
C VAL A 147 5.93 -4.73 3.61
N ASN A 148 5.47 -5.59 2.71
CA ASN A 148 4.26 -6.38 2.93
C ASN A 148 4.40 -7.30 4.15
N TYR A 149 5.55 -7.96 4.31
CA TYR A 149 5.81 -8.84 5.45
C TYR A 149 5.86 -8.06 6.78
N ALA A 150 6.50 -6.88 6.79
CA ALA A 150 6.68 -6.09 8.00
C ALA A 150 5.41 -5.36 8.46
N ASN A 151 4.42 -5.18 7.57
CA ASN A 151 3.14 -4.53 7.87
C ASN A 151 1.94 -5.50 7.77
N ARG A 152 2.19 -6.82 7.72
CA ARG A 152 1.13 -7.81 7.65
C ARG A 152 0.36 -7.87 8.97
N ASN A 153 -0.87 -8.38 8.93
CA ASN A 153 -1.56 -8.76 10.16
C ASN A 153 -0.86 -9.98 10.79
N ALA A 154 -0.29 -9.84 11.98
CA ALA A 154 0.41 -10.91 12.68
C ALA A 154 -0.52 -11.78 13.55
N THR A 155 -1.78 -11.36 13.76
CA THR A 155 -2.77 -12.17 14.51
C THR A 155 -3.24 -13.41 13.74
N LYS A 156 -3.11 -13.43 12.41
CA LYS A 156 -3.44 -14.58 11.55
C LYS A 156 -2.15 -15.14 10.93
N PRO A 157 -1.49 -16.12 11.57
CA PRO A 157 -0.23 -16.66 11.06
C PRO A 157 -0.44 -17.33 9.70
N SER A 158 0.08 -16.70 8.66
CA SER A 158 0.11 -17.27 7.31
C SER A 158 1.33 -18.18 7.16
N PRO A 159 1.19 -19.35 6.49
CA PRO A 159 2.32 -20.24 6.25
C PRO A 159 3.46 -19.51 5.54
N ALA A 160 4.69 -19.65 6.05
CA ALA A 160 5.87 -19.04 5.45
C ALA A 160 6.06 -19.49 3.99
N SER A 161 5.64 -20.71 3.66
CA SER A 161 5.65 -21.25 2.30
C SER A 161 4.85 -20.41 1.31
N LYS A 162 3.66 -19.91 1.68
CA LYS A 162 2.81 -19.06 0.82
C LYS A 162 3.49 -17.72 0.52
N PHE A 163 4.13 -17.14 1.53
CA PHE A 163 4.91 -15.91 1.36
C PHE A 163 6.10 -16.14 0.42
N ILE A 164 6.87 -17.21 0.62
CA ILE A 164 8.03 -17.55 -0.23
C ILE A 164 7.59 -17.82 -1.67
N GLN A 165 6.52 -18.60 -1.87
CA GLN A 165 5.94 -18.87 -3.18
C GLN A 165 5.51 -17.58 -3.89
N GLY A 166 4.78 -16.72 -3.19
CA GLY A 166 4.36 -15.42 -3.72
C GLY A 166 5.55 -14.53 -4.09
N TYR A 167 6.59 -14.49 -3.26
CA TYR A 167 7.80 -13.71 -3.53
C TYR A 167 8.58 -14.25 -4.74
N LEU A 168 8.85 -15.56 -4.79
CA LEU A 168 9.57 -16.19 -5.91
C LEU A 168 8.80 -16.01 -7.22
N GLY A 169 7.48 -16.22 -7.21
CA GLY A 169 6.64 -16.00 -8.39
C GLY A 169 6.68 -14.55 -8.86
N ALA A 170 6.64 -13.58 -7.94
CA ALA A 170 6.76 -12.17 -8.28
C ALA A 170 8.12 -11.84 -8.91
N VAL A 171 9.23 -12.30 -8.32
CA VAL A 171 10.59 -12.06 -8.83
C VAL A 171 10.78 -12.70 -10.21
N ILE A 172 10.40 -13.97 -10.35
CA ILE A 172 10.54 -14.71 -11.61
C ILE A 172 9.70 -14.05 -12.70
N SER A 173 8.45 -13.67 -12.39
CA SER A 173 7.56 -12.98 -13.32
C SER A 173 8.13 -11.62 -13.74
N ALA A 174 8.53 -10.78 -12.78
CA ALA A 174 9.09 -9.45 -13.03
C ALA A 174 10.33 -9.52 -13.94
N VAL A 175 11.29 -10.37 -13.56
CA VAL A 175 12.56 -10.50 -14.28
C VAL A 175 12.34 -11.08 -15.68
N SER A 176 11.52 -12.12 -15.81
CA SER A 176 11.24 -12.77 -17.10
C SER A 176 10.58 -11.81 -18.09
N ILE A 177 9.56 -11.06 -17.65
CA ILE A 177 8.87 -10.09 -18.50
C ILE A 177 9.80 -8.92 -18.84
N ALA A 178 10.53 -8.38 -17.87
CA ALA A 178 11.43 -7.25 -18.12
C ALA A 178 12.57 -7.62 -19.08
N VAL A 179 13.20 -8.77 -18.89
CA VAL A 179 14.27 -9.26 -19.79
C VAL A 179 13.70 -9.60 -21.16
N GLY A 180 12.57 -10.32 -21.21
CA GLY A 180 11.92 -10.71 -22.46
C GLY A 180 11.54 -9.49 -23.32
N LEU A 181 10.88 -8.49 -22.72
CA LEU A 181 10.53 -7.26 -23.41
C LEU A 181 11.77 -6.46 -23.85
N ASN A 182 12.80 -6.35 -23.00
CA ASN A 182 14.03 -5.66 -23.39
C ASN A 182 14.72 -6.33 -24.58
N VAL A 183 14.82 -7.66 -24.59
CA VAL A 183 15.41 -8.43 -25.71
C VAL A 183 14.57 -8.27 -26.98
N LEU A 184 13.24 -8.33 -26.89
CA LEU A 184 12.36 -8.12 -28.04
C LEU A 184 12.51 -6.72 -28.64
N VAL A 185 12.57 -5.69 -27.79
CA VAL A 185 12.76 -4.29 -28.22
C VAL A 185 14.15 -4.06 -28.84
N GLN A 186 15.19 -4.72 -28.33
CA GLN A 186 16.53 -4.68 -28.92
C GLN A 186 16.62 -5.38 -30.27
N LYS A 187 15.93 -6.53 -30.42
CA LYS A 187 15.85 -7.29 -31.68
C LYS A 187 14.91 -6.68 -32.72
N ALA A 188 14.07 -5.74 -32.33
CA ALA A 188 13.18 -5.04 -33.26
C ALA A 188 14.00 -4.12 -34.18
N ASN A 189 14.26 -4.59 -35.41
CA ASN A 189 15.01 -3.87 -36.44
C ASN A 189 14.23 -2.73 -37.10
N LYS A 190 12.93 -2.62 -36.82
CA LYS A 190 12.04 -1.60 -37.41
C LYS A 190 11.98 -0.30 -36.61
N PHE A 191 12.54 -0.25 -35.40
CA PHE A 191 12.48 0.94 -34.55
C PHE A 191 13.67 1.85 -34.78
N THR A 192 13.40 3.15 -34.90
CA THR A 192 14.45 4.17 -34.81
C THR A 192 15.09 4.12 -33.40
N PRO A 193 16.35 4.57 -33.23
CA PRO A 193 17.00 4.62 -31.92
C PRO A 193 16.19 5.40 -30.88
N ALA A 194 15.53 6.49 -31.29
CA ALA A 194 14.67 7.29 -30.43
C ALA A 194 13.40 6.54 -30.00
N THR A 195 12.71 5.87 -30.94
CA THR A 195 11.53 5.05 -30.62
C THR A 195 11.89 3.89 -29.71
N ARG A 196 13.04 3.23 -29.95
CA ARG A 196 13.52 2.13 -29.11
C ARG A 196 13.73 2.58 -27.67
N LEU A 197 14.41 3.71 -27.46
CA LEU A 197 14.67 4.27 -26.14
C LEU A 197 13.36 4.68 -25.44
N LEU A 198 12.40 5.24 -26.18
CA LEU A 198 11.08 5.58 -25.64
C LEU A 198 10.32 4.33 -25.17
N VAL A 199 10.29 3.27 -25.98
CA VAL A 199 9.61 2.01 -25.62
C VAL A 199 10.27 1.35 -24.40
N GLN A 200 11.61 1.34 -24.33
CA GLN A 200 12.35 0.78 -23.19
C GLN A 200 12.00 1.45 -21.87
N ARG A 201 11.72 2.77 -21.87
CA ARG A 201 11.32 3.49 -20.65
C ARG A 201 10.00 2.98 -20.05
N PHE A 202 9.15 2.34 -20.83
CA PHE A 202 7.87 1.80 -20.36
C PHE A 202 7.93 0.31 -20.00
N VAL A 203 9.01 -0.41 -20.32
CA VAL A 203 9.18 -1.84 -20.00
C VAL A 203 9.01 -2.19 -18.51
N PRO A 204 9.43 -1.34 -17.55
CA PRO A 204 9.24 -1.66 -16.13
C PRO A 204 7.78 -1.83 -15.71
N PHE A 205 6.85 -1.09 -16.32
CA PHE A 205 5.43 -1.15 -15.96
C PHE A 205 4.79 -2.55 -16.18
N PRO A 206 4.79 -3.13 -17.39
CA PRO A 206 4.22 -4.47 -17.60
C PRO A 206 4.92 -5.54 -16.76
N ALA A 207 6.24 -5.42 -16.53
CA ALA A 207 6.97 -6.33 -15.66
C ALA A 207 6.48 -6.31 -14.21
N VAL A 208 6.37 -5.12 -13.61
CA VAL A 208 5.87 -4.96 -12.23
C VAL A 208 4.39 -5.32 -12.12
N ALA A 209 3.57 -4.94 -13.11
CA ALA A 209 2.16 -5.29 -13.17
C ALA A 209 1.94 -6.80 -13.21
N SER A 210 2.64 -7.52 -14.11
CA SER A 210 2.57 -8.99 -14.18
C SER A 210 3.06 -9.65 -12.89
N ALA A 211 4.12 -9.12 -12.28
CA ALA A 211 4.63 -9.63 -11.01
C ALA A 211 3.62 -9.50 -9.87
N ASN A 212 2.93 -8.36 -9.78
CA ASN A 212 1.91 -8.17 -8.74
C ASN A 212 0.69 -9.07 -8.97
N ILE A 213 0.26 -9.28 -10.22
CA ILE A 213 -0.81 -10.25 -10.52
C ILE A 213 -0.38 -11.65 -10.09
N CYS A 214 0.83 -12.08 -10.50
CA CYS A 214 1.36 -13.40 -10.18
C CYS A 214 1.47 -13.61 -8.66
N ASN A 215 1.97 -12.61 -7.93
CA ASN A 215 2.04 -12.62 -6.48
C ASN A 215 0.67 -12.87 -5.82
N VAL A 216 -0.34 -12.09 -6.21
CA VAL A 216 -1.71 -12.21 -5.67
C VAL A 216 -2.31 -13.57 -5.99
N VAL A 217 -2.22 -14.02 -7.24
CA VAL A 217 -2.76 -15.32 -7.65
C VAL A 217 -2.11 -16.47 -6.89
N LEU A 218 -0.79 -16.46 -6.74
CA LEU A 218 -0.09 -17.53 -6.02
C LEU A 218 -0.40 -17.53 -4.52
N MET A 219 -0.52 -16.34 -3.92
CA MET A 219 -0.85 -16.23 -2.49
C MET A 219 -2.29 -16.66 -2.21
N ARG A 220 -3.23 -16.32 -3.10
CA ARG A 220 -4.68 -16.52 -2.91
C ARG A 220 -5.25 -17.67 -3.70
N TYR A 221 -4.41 -18.53 -4.26
CA TYR A 221 -4.86 -19.66 -5.09
C TYR A 221 -5.87 -20.56 -4.37
N GLY A 222 -5.69 -20.77 -3.06
CA GLY A 222 -6.62 -21.58 -2.25
C GLY A 222 -8.03 -21.00 -2.20
N GLU A 223 -8.20 -19.68 -2.23
CA GLU A 223 -9.53 -19.03 -2.25
C GLU A 223 -10.30 -19.38 -3.53
N LEU A 224 -9.62 -19.67 -4.64
CA LEU A 224 -10.27 -20.11 -5.88
C LEU A 224 -10.81 -21.55 -5.78
N GLU A 225 -10.22 -22.38 -4.92
CA GLU A 225 -10.62 -23.77 -4.69
C GLU A 225 -11.66 -23.89 -3.57
N GLU A 226 -11.47 -23.15 -2.47
CA GLU A 226 -12.26 -23.23 -1.23
C GLU A 226 -13.42 -22.20 -1.18
N GLY A 227 -13.29 -21.08 -1.91
CA GLY A 227 -14.21 -19.95 -1.83
C GLY A 227 -13.84 -18.93 -0.75
N ILE A 228 -14.57 -17.81 -0.72
CA ILE A 228 -14.47 -16.78 0.33
C ILE A 228 -15.82 -16.56 1.00
N ASP A 229 -15.78 -16.16 2.27
CA ASP A 229 -16.96 -15.81 3.05
C ASP A 229 -17.75 -14.66 2.42
N VAL A 230 -19.06 -14.87 2.27
CA VAL A 230 -20.03 -13.85 1.84
C VAL A 230 -21.02 -13.54 2.96
N LEU A 231 -21.27 -12.26 3.18
CA LEU A 231 -22.08 -11.74 4.29
C LEU A 231 -23.36 -11.09 3.76
N ASP A 232 -24.48 -11.23 4.45
CA ASP A 232 -25.71 -10.50 4.13
C ASP A 232 -25.64 -9.03 4.58
N GLY A 233 -26.69 -8.26 4.29
CA GLY A 233 -26.78 -6.84 4.65
C GLY A 233 -26.77 -6.56 6.16
N ASP A 234 -27.05 -7.57 6.98
CA ASP A 234 -27.03 -7.50 8.44
C ASP A 234 -25.67 -7.96 9.02
N GLY A 235 -24.75 -8.38 8.16
CA GLY A 235 -23.40 -8.84 8.52
C GLY A 235 -23.33 -10.30 8.97
N ASN A 236 -24.37 -11.10 8.71
CA ASN A 236 -24.35 -12.54 9.00
C ASN A 236 -23.70 -13.33 7.87
N LEU A 237 -22.95 -14.37 8.23
CA LEU A 237 -22.33 -15.27 7.27
C LEU A 237 -23.38 -16.09 6.52
N VAL A 238 -23.46 -15.91 5.20
CA VAL A 238 -24.38 -16.65 4.32
C VAL A 238 -23.73 -17.95 3.84
N GLY A 239 -22.42 -17.94 3.59
CA GLY A 239 -21.66 -19.11 3.14
C GLY A 239 -20.31 -18.75 2.54
N SER A 240 -19.65 -19.75 1.91
CA SER A 240 -18.40 -19.56 1.17
C SER A 240 -18.66 -19.67 -0.34
N SER A 241 -18.24 -18.67 -1.11
CA SER A 241 -18.45 -18.57 -2.56
C SER A 241 -17.15 -18.59 -3.34
N LYS A 242 -17.06 -19.46 -4.35
CA LYS A 242 -15.95 -19.50 -5.32
C LYS A 242 -16.12 -18.45 -6.41
N ILE A 243 -17.36 -18.11 -6.75
CA ILE A 243 -17.64 -17.02 -7.71
C ILE A 243 -17.24 -15.67 -7.11
N ALA A 244 -17.56 -15.42 -5.83
CA ALA A 244 -17.10 -14.23 -5.13
C ALA A 244 -15.56 -14.22 -5.02
N ALA A 245 -14.94 -15.36 -4.75
CA ALA A 245 -13.47 -15.47 -4.72
C ALA A 245 -12.83 -15.09 -6.06
N ARG A 246 -13.36 -15.59 -7.19
CA ARG A 246 -12.89 -15.22 -8.54
C ARG A 246 -13.03 -13.72 -8.80
N HIS A 247 -14.18 -13.13 -8.47
CA HIS A 247 -14.38 -11.68 -8.60
C HIS A 247 -13.41 -10.90 -7.71
N ALA A 248 -13.27 -11.27 -6.45
CA ALA A 248 -12.34 -10.64 -5.51
C ALA A 248 -10.90 -10.68 -6.04
N LEU A 249 -10.44 -11.83 -6.55
CA LEU A 249 -9.10 -11.94 -7.13
C LEU A 249 -8.92 -11.11 -8.39
N LEU A 250 -9.92 -11.05 -9.28
CA LEU A 250 -9.86 -10.21 -10.49
C LEU A 250 -9.84 -8.72 -10.16
N GLU A 251 -10.70 -8.27 -9.24
CA GLU A 251 -10.69 -6.89 -8.75
C GLU A 251 -9.34 -6.55 -8.10
N THR A 252 -8.83 -7.44 -7.25
CA THR A 252 -7.50 -7.28 -6.64
C THR A 252 -6.41 -7.22 -7.70
N ALA A 253 -6.40 -8.12 -8.68
CA ALA A 253 -5.43 -8.11 -9.76
C ALA A 253 -5.48 -6.81 -10.57
N LEU A 254 -6.68 -6.28 -10.85
CA LEU A 254 -6.84 -4.99 -11.52
C LEU A 254 -6.22 -3.85 -10.69
N THR A 255 -6.49 -3.77 -9.39
CA THR A 255 -5.87 -2.74 -8.54
C THR A 255 -4.34 -2.85 -8.57
N ARG A 256 -3.80 -4.06 -8.56
CA ARG A 256 -2.36 -4.33 -8.59
C ARG A 256 -1.66 -3.94 -9.91
N VAL A 257 -2.42 -3.78 -10.99
CA VAL A 257 -1.97 -3.19 -12.27
C VAL A 257 -2.09 -1.67 -12.25
N VAL A 258 -3.20 -1.14 -11.74
CA VAL A 258 -3.49 0.30 -11.76
C VAL A 258 -2.58 1.06 -10.78
N LEU A 259 -2.33 0.53 -9.59
CA LEU A 259 -1.50 1.16 -8.55
C LEU A 259 -0.09 1.58 -9.04
N PRO A 260 0.71 0.71 -9.69
CA PRO A 260 2.03 1.09 -10.18
C PRO A 260 2.01 1.96 -11.45
N MET A 261 0.86 2.10 -12.13
CA MET A 261 0.79 2.80 -13.42
C MET A 261 1.24 4.27 -13.32
N PRO A 262 0.71 5.12 -12.42
CA PRO A 262 1.19 6.50 -12.33
C PRO A 262 2.66 6.60 -11.91
N ILE A 263 3.18 5.61 -11.17
CA ILE A 263 4.55 5.60 -10.66
C ILE A 263 5.56 5.27 -11.77
N LEU A 264 5.20 4.39 -12.70
CA LEU A 264 6.11 3.89 -13.74
C LEU A 264 5.84 4.47 -15.13
N VAL A 265 4.66 5.03 -15.38
CA VAL A 265 4.27 5.59 -16.68
C VAL A 265 4.39 7.11 -16.70
N LEU A 266 3.99 7.80 -15.61
CA LEU A 266 4.02 9.27 -15.57
C LEU A 266 5.44 9.84 -15.63
N PRO A 267 6.44 9.33 -14.88
CA PRO A 267 7.77 9.93 -14.92
C PRO A 267 8.42 9.88 -16.31
N PRO A 268 8.38 8.77 -17.08
CA PRO A 268 8.84 8.77 -18.47
C PRO A 268 8.19 9.83 -19.36
N ILE A 269 6.88 10.03 -19.23
CA ILE A 269 6.12 11.02 -20.00
C ILE A 269 6.60 12.43 -19.63
N VAL A 270 6.61 12.76 -18.34
CA VAL A 270 7.05 14.08 -17.85
C VAL A 270 8.51 14.33 -18.25
N MET A 271 9.39 13.35 -18.07
CA MET A 271 10.80 13.47 -18.46
C MET A 271 10.95 13.69 -19.96
N SER A 272 10.14 13.03 -20.82
CA SER A 272 10.20 13.25 -22.26
C SER A 272 9.85 14.69 -22.69
N MET A 273 9.04 15.39 -21.89
CA MET A 273 8.72 16.80 -22.09
C MET A 273 9.81 17.69 -21.53
N LEU A 274 10.29 17.41 -20.31
CA LEU A 274 11.32 18.20 -19.64
C LEU A 274 12.67 18.15 -20.37
N GLU A 275 13.06 17.00 -20.91
CA GLU A 275 14.29 16.81 -21.69
C GLU A 275 14.39 17.72 -22.93
N ARG A 276 13.25 18.23 -23.42
CA ARG A 276 13.20 19.18 -24.56
C ARG A 276 13.43 20.63 -24.15
N THR A 277 13.47 20.93 -22.85
CA THR A 277 13.68 22.29 -22.37
C THR A 277 15.14 22.71 -22.49
N ALA A 278 15.38 23.99 -22.77
CA ALA A 278 16.74 24.55 -22.91
C ALA A 278 17.60 24.32 -21.65
N LEU A 279 16.99 24.31 -20.46
CA LEU A 279 17.69 24.08 -19.19
C LEU A 279 18.32 22.68 -19.12
N LEU A 280 17.55 21.63 -19.42
CA LEU A 280 18.04 20.25 -19.34
C LEU A 280 18.94 19.88 -20.50
N GLN A 281 18.73 20.49 -21.68
CA GLN A 281 19.67 20.38 -22.80
C GLN A 281 21.01 21.03 -22.48
N ALA A 282 21.02 22.21 -21.83
CA ALA A 282 22.25 22.89 -21.43
C ALA A 282 22.95 22.23 -20.23
N ARG A 283 22.20 21.53 -19.36
CA ARG A 283 22.72 20.93 -18.12
C ARG A 283 22.29 19.47 -17.98
N PRO A 284 22.89 18.54 -18.74
CA PRO A 284 22.52 17.12 -18.70
C PRO A 284 22.75 16.46 -17.32
N ARG A 285 23.63 17.01 -16.49
CA ARG A 285 23.85 16.54 -15.10
C ARG A 285 22.61 16.68 -14.22
N LEU A 286 21.64 17.53 -14.59
CA LEU A 286 20.39 17.71 -13.85
C LEU A 286 19.33 16.66 -14.19
N LEU A 287 19.53 15.82 -15.21
CA LEU A 287 18.55 14.81 -15.62
C LEU A 287 18.19 13.84 -14.49
N LEU A 288 19.20 13.26 -13.83
CA LEU A 288 18.98 12.30 -12.75
C LEU A 288 18.33 12.94 -11.51
N PRO A 289 18.78 14.12 -11.01
CA PRO A 289 18.07 14.84 -9.95
C PRO A 289 16.62 15.16 -10.29
N VAL A 290 16.34 15.66 -11.50
CA VAL A 290 14.98 15.99 -11.94
C VAL A 290 14.13 14.73 -12.05
N GLN A 291 14.65 13.65 -12.63
CA GLN A 291 13.96 12.36 -12.70
C GLN A 291 13.65 11.82 -11.30
N SER A 292 14.58 11.94 -10.36
CA SER A 292 14.38 11.52 -8.97
C SER A 292 13.26 12.31 -8.30
N LEU A 293 13.21 13.63 -8.51
CA LEU A 293 12.14 14.48 -7.98
C LEU A 293 10.78 14.15 -8.61
N VAL A 294 10.73 13.91 -9.93
CA VAL A 294 9.50 13.52 -10.62
C VAL A 294 9.02 12.15 -10.12
N CYS A 295 9.92 11.17 -9.95
CA CYS A 295 9.57 9.86 -9.39
C CYS A 295 9.06 9.99 -7.95
N LEU A 296 9.74 10.78 -7.11
CA LEU A 296 9.32 11.04 -5.73
C LEU A 296 7.93 11.66 -5.67
N ALA A 297 7.67 12.67 -6.50
CA ALA A 297 6.37 13.35 -6.55
C ALA A 297 5.27 12.41 -7.08
N ALA A 298 5.53 11.66 -8.16
CA ALA A 298 4.60 10.70 -8.72
C ALA A 298 4.26 9.61 -7.70
N PHE A 299 5.27 9.03 -7.04
CA PHE A 299 5.06 8.00 -6.02
C PHE A 299 4.32 8.55 -4.80
N GLY A 300 4.76 9.71 -4.28
CA GLY A 300 4.17 10.35 -3.10
C GLY A 300 2.70 10.77 -3.27
N LEU A 301 2.29 11.15 -4.48
CA LEU A 301 0.90 11.55 -4.76
C LEU A 301 0.04 10.37 -5.20
N ALA A 302 0.56 9.49 -6.06
CA ALA A 302 -0.22 8.40 -6.64
C ALA A 302 -0.57 7.34 -5.61
N LEU A 303 0.34 6.99 -4.71
CA LEU A 303 0.12 5.95 -3.72
C LEU A 303 -1.09 6.25 -2.80
N PRO A 304 -1.15 7.39 -2.08
CA PRO A 304 -2.31 7.69 -1.23
C PRO A 304 -3.59 7.90 -2.03
N LEU A 305 -3.52 8.48 -3.24
CA LEU A 305 -4.68 8.63 -4.12
C LEU A 305 -5.26 7.27 -4.48
N ALA A 306 -4.41 6.35 -4.91
CA ALA A 306 -4.87 5.09 -5.48
C ALA A 306 -5.37 4.13 -4.40
N ILE A 307 -4.73 4.06 -3.22
CA ILE A 307 -5.27 3.27 -2.09
C ILE A 307 -6.60 3.86 -1.57
N SER A 308 -6.79 5.18 -1.66
CA SER A 308 -8.06 5.82 -1.26
C SER A 308 -9.22 5.54 -2.22
N LEU A 309 -8.90 5.18 -3.47
CA LEU A 309 -9.87 4.96 -4.54
C LEU A 309 -10.46 3.55 -4.53
N PHE A 310 -9.74 2.56 -3.99
CA PHE A 310 -10.16 1.17 -3.94
C PHE A 310 -10.53 0.75 -2.50
N PRO A 311 -11.83 0.72 -2.14
CA PRO A 311 -12.26 0.25 -0.83
C PRO A 311 -12.04 -1.27 -0.67
N GLN A 312 -11.76 -1.72 0.55
CA GLN A 312 -11.47 -3.13 0.86
C GLN A 312 -12.69 -4.06 0.76
N MET A 313 -13.92 -3.54 0.95
CA MET A 313 -15.15 -4.32 0.85
C MET A 313 -15.81 -4.08 -0.50
N SER A 314 -16.37 -5.14 -1.12
CA SER A 314 -17.20 -5.07 -2.33
C SER A 314 -18.57 -5.67 -2.10
N GLU A 315 -19.49 -5.38 -3.01
CA GLU A 315 -20.81 -5.97 -3.08
C GLU A 315 -20.97 -6.75 -4.39
N ILE A 316 -21.72 -7.85 -4.34
CA ILE A 316 -22.12 -8.62 -5.53
C ILE A 316 -23.59 -9.02 -5.40
N GLU A 317 -24.30 -9.05 -6.52
CA GLU A 317 -25.69 -9.51 -6.53
C GLU A 317 -25.78 -11.00 -6.25
N THR A 318 -26.73 -11.39 -5.41
CA THR A 318 -26.94 -12.80 -5.03
C THR A 318 -27.34 -13.68 -6.21
N SER A 319 -27.94 -13.10 -7.25
CA SER A 319 -28.25 -13.76 -8.53
C SER A 319 -27.01 -14.22 -9.32
N GLN A 320 -25.86 -13.61 -9.07
CA GLN A 320 -24.59 -13.93 -9.74
C GLN A 320 -23.78 -14.99 -8.99
N LEU A 321 -24.20 -15.37 -7.78
CA LEU A 321 -23.53 -16.35 -6.92
C LEU A 321 -24.08 -17.76 -7.10
N GLU A 322 -23.44 -18.73 -6.44
CA GLU A 322 -23.84 -20.12 -6.46
C GLU A 322 -25.30 -20.28 -5.99
N PRO A 323 -26.10 -21.19 -6.61
CA PRO A 323 -27.51 -21.37 -6.26
C PRO A 323 -27.76 -21.70 -4.79
N GLU A 324 -26.82 -22.39 -4.13
CA GLU A 324 -26.87 -22.64 -2.67
C GLU A 324 -26.85 -21.35 -1.84
N ILE A 325 -26.03 -20.37 -2.23
CA ILE A 325 -25.90 -19.09 -1.53
C ILE A 325 -27.08 -18.19 -1.85
N ALA A 326 -27.52 -18.16 -3.11
CA ALA A 326 -28.72 -17.42 -3.52
C ALA A 326 -30.00 -17.90 -2.81
N ARG A 327 -30.04 -19.17 -2.38
CA ARG A 327 -31.16 -19.73 -1.58
C ARG A 327 -30.99 -19.51 -0.07
N ALA A 328 -29.77 -19.25 0.39
CA ALA A 328 -29.44 -19.10 1.81
C ALA A 328 -29.71 -17.69 2.35
N THR A 329 -30.01 -16.71 1.49
CA THR A 329 -30.34 -15.34 1.89
C THR A 329 -31.48 -14.78 1.05
N SER A 330 -32.31 -13.93 1.66
CA SER A 330 -33.31 -13.13 0.96
C SER A 330 -32.75 -11.78 0.48
N SER A 331 -31.49 -11.47 0.81
CA SER A 331 -30.83 -10.24 0.39
C SER A 331 -30.57 -10.22 -1.12
N ARG A 332 -30.72 -9.05 -1.73
CA ARG A 332 -30.42 -8.85 -3.16
C ARG A 332 -28.92 -8.77 -3.43
N THR A 333 -28.14 -8.33 -2.44
CA THR A 333 -26.68 -8.21 -2.52
C THR A 333 -26.04 -8.79 -1.26
N VAL A 334 -24.82 -9.29 -1.43
CA VAL A 334 -23.96 -9.73 -0.33
C VAL A 334 -22.62 -9.02 -0.41
N VAL A 335 -21.99 -8.85 0.75
CA VAL A 335 -20.72 -8.15 0.91
C VAL A 335 -19.59 -9.16 1.10
N TYR A 336 -18.45 -8.92 0.47
CA TYR A 336 -17.24 -9.71 0.66
C TYR A 336 -16.00 -8.81 0.77
N ASN A 337 -14.97 -9.33 1.43
CA ASN A 337 -13.70 -8.63 1.57
C ASN A 337 -12.82 -8.93 0.34
N LYS A 338 -12.48 -7.90 -0.42
CA LYS A 338 -11.61 -8.01 -1.60
C LYS A 338 -10.16 -8.33 -1.22
N GLY A 339 -9.73 -8.00 -0.01
CA GLY A 339 -8.32 -7.91 0.38
C GLY A 339 -7.68 -6.59 -0.05
N LEU A 340 -6.52 -6.26 0.54
CA LEU A 340 -5.65 -5.14 0.10
C LEU A 340 -4.56 -5.63 -0.84
#